data_AF-A0AAD9LC86-F1
#
_entry.id   AF-A0AAD9LC86-F1
#
_cell.length_a   1.000
_cell.length_b   1.000
_cell.length_c   1.000
_cell.angle_alpha   90.00
_cell.angle_beta   90.00
_cell.angle_gamma   90.00
#
_symmetry.space_group_name_H-M   'P 1'
#
loop_
_entity.id
_entity.type
_entity.pdbx_description
1 polymer ?
#
loop_
_entity_poly.entity_id
_entity_poly.type
_entity_poly.pdbx_seq_one_letter_code
_entity_poly.pdbx_strand_id
1 'polypeptide(L)'
;MATTKPAPYDSQIEPRADAQFPAEKGRYHLYVTYSCPFACRALAARNLLGLQDAIGLSVAHPIFQKTKPDDATDEHKGWVFVDPTTSPTMVGANGKTYPTDDCIPDTVNHVTFVRDLYEKVDPAPRTFSVPVLWDKKTGTIVSEESTGILRTLDAGFRELVPSNVHLYPESLRAEIDAVNDGIVTEVSMGFFKKIFAPTPEAAAEAEAKAFEALAKLDELLSKKRYLVGEGVTEADVRLFHTLIRLDVYQQKTDAKHLTDYPNVVGVSNYVPLFLLLCTYMVSNV
;
A
#
# COMPACT_ATOMS: atom_id res chain seq x y z
N MET A 1 -31.35 10.67 9.54
CA MET A 1 -30.71 9.53 10.21
C MET A 1 -29.27 9.49 9.73
N ALA A 2 -28.27 9.51 10.61
CA ALA A 2 -26.89 9.36 10.19
C ALA A 2 -26.76 7.98 9.53
N THR A 3 -26.52 7.94 8.22
CA THR A 3 -26.25 6.70 7.50
C THR A 3 -24.97 6.12 8.07
N THR A 4 -25.08 5.02 8.82
CA THR A 4 -23.92 4.28 9.32
C THR A 4 -23.07 3.86 8.14
N LYS A 5 -21.79 4.26 8.15
CA LYS A 5 -20.81 3.85 7.14
C LYS A 5 -20.82 2.32 7.02
N PRO A 6 -20.89 1.75 5.80
CA PRO A 6 -20.81 0.31 5.62
C PRO A 6 -19.55 -0.28 6.26
N ALA A 7 -19.64 -1.53 6.72
CA ALA A 7 -18.48 -2.27 7.18
C ALA A 7 -17.45 -2.38 6.03
N PRO A 8 -16.14 -2.29 6.34
CA PRO A 8 -15.12 -2.50 5.33
C PRO A 8 -15.15 -3.96 4.85
N TYR A 9 -14.74 -4.18 3.60
CA TYR A 9 -14.50 -5.53 3.10
C TYR A 9 -13.21 -6.06 3.72
N ASP A 10 -13.28 -7.18 4.43
CA ASP A 10 -12.09 -7.80 5.04
C ASP A 10 -12.24 -9.32 5.19
N SER A 11 -12.55 -9.99 4.08
CA SER A 11 -12.58 -11.45 4.03
C SER A 11 -11.19 -12.02 3.73
N GLN A 12 -11.01 -13.31 4.04
CA GLN A 12 -9.74 -14.02 3.85
C GLN A 12 -9.82 -15.01 2.69
N ILE A 13 -8.73 -15.10 1.94
CA ILE A 13 -8.40 -16.23 1.07
C ILE A 13 -7.79 -17.35 1.92
N GLU A 14 -8.38 -18.53 1.83
CA GLU A 14 -7.94 -19.73 2.54
C GLU A 14 -7.45 -20.81 1.57
N PRO A 15 -6.51 -21.70 1.96
CA PRO A 15 -6.04 -22.79 1.09
C PRO A 15 -7.10 -23.85 0.83
N ARG A 16 -8.16 -23.93 1.67
CA ARG A 16 -9.20 -24.95 1.56
C ARG A 16 -10.15 -24.65 0.41
N ALA A 17 -10.46 -25.68 -0.39
CA ALA A 17 -11.31 -25.55 -1.57
C ALA A 17 -12.78 -25.19 -1.26
N ASP A 18 -13.26 -25.47 -0.05
CA ASP A 18 -14.62 -25.18 0.41
C ASP A 18 -14.77 -23.82 1.12
N ALA A 19 -13.69 -23.04 1.21
CA ALA A 19 -13.75 -21.69 1.76
C ALA A 19 -14.63 -20.77 0.89
N GLN A 20 -15.08 -19.64 1.48
CA GLN A 20 -15.79 -18.61 0.70
C GLN A 20 -14.91 -18.08 -0.44
N PHE A 21 -13.64 -17.86 -0.14
CA PHE A 21 -12.61 -17.45 -1.09
C PHE A 21 -11.43 -18.45 -1.03
N PRO A 22 -11.49 -19.56 -1.77
CA PRO A 22 -10.40 -20.53 -1.84
C PRO A 22 -9.22 -20.01 -2.67
N ALA A 23 -7.99 -20.35 -2.30
CA ALA A 23 -6.80 -19.99 -3.07
C ALA A 23 -6.79 -20.69 -4.44
N GLU A 24 -6.84 -19.89 -5.51
CA GLU A 24 -6.93 -20.39 -6.89
C GLU A 24 -6.09 -19.51 -7.83
N LYS A 25 -5.20 -20.12 -8.62
CA LYS A 25 -4.39 -19.38 -9.60
C LYS A 25 -5.29 -18.72 -10.62
N GLY A 26 -5.06 -17.43 -10.87
CA GLY A 26 -5.80 -16.66 -11.85
C GLY A 26 -7.23 -16.28 -11.42
N ARG A 27 -7.66 -16.55 -10.18
CA ARG A 27 -8.99 -16.12 -9.69
C ARG A 27 -9.01 -14.68 -9.21
N TYR A 28 -7.92 -14.21 -8.59
CA TYR A 28 -7.89 -12.93 -7.90
C TYR A 28 -7.16 -11.86 -8.71
N HIS A 29 -7.49 -10.61 -8.43
CA HIS A 29 -6.87 -9.42 -9.03
C HIS A 29 -6.63 -8.37 -7.96
N LEU A 30 -5.48 -7.70 -8.01
CA LEU A 30 -5.12 -6.65 -7.07
C LEU A 30 -5.15 -5.29 -7.76
N TYR A 31 -5.92 -4.34 -7.22
CA TYR A 31 -5.93 -2.96 -7.66
C TYR A 31 -5.16 -2.09 -6.68
N VAL A 32 -4.19 -1.33 -7.18
CA VAL A 32 -3.31 -0.49 -6.35
C VAL A 32 -3.07 0.86 -7.02
N THR A 33 -2.38 1.74 -6.30
CA THR A 33 -1.57 2.81 -6.90
C THR A 33 -0.24 2.87 -6.16
N TYR A 34 0.83 3.21 -6.88
CA TYR A 34 2.17 3.34 -6.32
C TYR A 34 2.31 4.54 -5.36
N SER A 35 1.41 5.53 -5.42
CA SER A 35 1.44 6.66 -4.48
C SER A 35 1.01 6.26 -3.06
N CYS A 36 0.13 5.26 -2.92
CA CYS A 36 -0.42 4.85 -1.63
C CYS A 36 0.48 3.83 -0.89
N PRO A 37 1.02 4.15 0.29
CA PRO A 37 1.87 3.22 1.04
C PRO A 37 1.15 1.94 1.46
N PHE A 38 -0.15 2.04 1.78
CA PHE A 38 -0.97 0.89 2.14
C PHE A 38 -1.16 -0.06 0.96
N ALA A 39 -1.37 0.48 -0.25
CA ALA A 39 -1.50 -0.34 -1.46
C ALA A 39 -0.17 -1.00 -1.84
N CYS A 40 0.95 -0.28 -1.66
CA CYS A 40 2.28 -0.84 -1.90
C CYS A 40 2.62 -2.01 -0.96
N ARG A 41 2.08 -2.07 0.28
CA ARG A 41 2.24 -3.25 1.15
C ARG A 41 1.63 -4.50 0.54
N ALA A 42 0.41 -4.40 0.01
CA ALA A 42 -0.26 -5.51 -0.67
C ALA A 42 0.49 -5.92 -1.95
N LEU A 43 0.96 -4.94 -2.72
CA LEU A 43 1.78 -5.20 -3.91
C LEU A 43 3.11 -5.88 -3.56
N ALA A 44 3.76 -5.43 -2.48
CA ALA A 44 4.99 -6.03 -1.97
C ALA A 44 4.77 -7.49 -1.59
N ALA A 45 3.68 -7.79 -0.88
CA ALA A 45 3.31 -9.16 -0.54
C ALA A 45 3.14 -10.02 -1.80
N ARG A 46 2.38 -9.56 -2.80
CA ARG A 46 2.22 -10.26 -4.09
C ARG A 46 3.58 -10.60 -4.72
N ASN A 47 4.51 -9.65 -4.75
CA ASN A 47 5.80 -9.83 -5.42
C ASN A 47 6.80 -10.67 -4.62
N LEU A 48 6.89 -10.46 -3.30
CA LEU A 48 7.78 -11.22 -2.40
C LEU A 48 7.36 -12.68 -2.29
N LEU A 49 6.07 -12.97 -2.39
CA LEU A 49 5.53 -14.32 -2.32
C LEU A 49 5.50 -15.04 -3.67
N GLY A 50 5.95 -14.40 -4.76
CA GLY A 50 5.98 -15.03 -6.09
C GLY A 50 4.60 -15.18 -6.75
N LEU A 51 3.62 -14.35 -6.36
CA LEU A 51 2.22 -14.48 -6.79
C LEU A 51 1.90 -13.75 -8.11
N GLN A 52 2.92 -13.30 -8.85
CA GLN A 52 2.73 -12.50 -10.05
C GLN A 52 1.90 -13.20 -11.14
N ASP A 53 2.08 -14.52 -11.28
CA ASP A 53 1.34 -15.34 -12.24
C ASP A 53 -0.01 -15.84 -11.68
N ALA A 54 -0.21 -15.77 -10.36
CA ALA A 54 -1.42 -16.23 -9.69
C ALA A 54 -2.46 -15.12 -9.49
N ILE A 55 -2.01 -13.88 -9.33
CA ILE A 55 -2.85 -12.73 -9.00
C ILE A 55 -2.59 -11.63 -10.02
N GLY A 56 -3.63 -11.24 -10.75
CA GLY A 56 -3.56 -10.14 -11.69
C GLY A 56 -3.33 -8.79 -11.00
N LEU A 57 -2.95 -7.77 -11.76
CA LEU A 57 -2.61 -6.45 -11.23
C LEU A 57 -3.17 -5.36 -12.13
N SER A 58 -3.73 -4.31 -11.53
CA SER A 58 -4.00 -3.03 -12.19
C SER A 58 -3.50 -1.90 -11.29
N VAL A 59 -2.91 -0.88 -11.90
CA VAL A 59 -2.22 0.22 -11.23
C VAL A 59 -2.85 1.52 -11.68
N ALA A 60 -3.55 2.18 -10.77
CA ALA A 60 -4.13 3.49 -11.01
C ALA A 60 -3.08 4.60 -10.97
N HIS A 61 -3.31 5.63 -11.78
CA HIS A 61 -2.46 6.81 -11.86
C HIS A 61 -2.41 7.56 -10.51
N PRO A 62 -1.24 8.07 -10.08
CA PRO A 62 -1.07 8.77 -8.80
C PRO A 62 -1.71 10.17 -8.71
N ILE A 63 -2.49 10.60 -9.69
CA ILE A 63 -3.13 11.92 -9.72
C ILE A 63 -4.64 11.71 -9.79
N PHE A 64 -5.36 12.27 -8.81
CA PHE A 64 -6.81 12.14 -8.76
C PHE A 64 -7.51 12.88 -9.90
N GLN A 65 -8.58 12.26 -10.40
CA GLN A 65 -9.47 12.80 -11.43
C GLN A 65 -10.92 12.83 -10.94
N LYS A 66 -11.74 13.70 -11.53
CA LYS A 66 -13.19 13.77 -11.24
C LYS A 66 -13.83 12.45 -11.68
N THR A 67 -14.41 11.73 -10.73
CA THR A 67 -14.90 10.34 -10.97
C THR A 67 -16.24 10.29 -11.70
N LYS A 68 -17.02 11.36 -11.67
CA LYS A 68 -18.22 11.54 -12.49
C LYS A 68 -18.12 12.88 -13.24
N PRO A 69 -17.37 12.93 -14.35
CA PRO A 69 -17.11 14.19 -15.06
C PRO A 69 -18.40 14.82 -15.60
N ASP A 70 -19.39 14.01 -15.93
CA ASP A 70 -20.68 14.46 -16.49
C ASP A 70 -21.72 14.85 -15.42
N ASP A 71 -21.42 14.63 -14.13
CA ASP A 71 -22.28 15.02 -13.01
C ASP A 71 -21.71 16.29 -12.34
N ALA A 72 -22.40 17.41 -12.54
CA ALA A 72 -22.01 18.69 -11.94
C ALA A 72 -22.23 18.74 -10.40
N THR A 73 -22.99 17.80 -9.84
CA THR A 73 -23.27 17.73 -8.39
C THR A 73 -22.31 16.80 -7.66
N ASP A 74 -21.59 15.94 -8.40
CA ASP A 74 -20.65 15.00 -7.84
C ASP A 74 -19.23 15.55 -7.90
N GLU A 75 -18.74 16.09 -6.78
CA GLU A 75 -17.40 16.66 -6.68
C GLU A 75 -16.32 15.63 -6.30
N HIS A 76 -16.64 14.34 -6.29
CA HIS A 76 -15.70 13.30 -5.88
C HIS A 76 -14.57 13.14 -6.90
N LYS A 77 -13.34 13.16 -6.38
CA LYS A 77 -12.11 12.88 -7.13
C LYS A 77 -11.44 11.63 -6.57
N GLY A 78 -10.88 10.80 -7.44
CA GLY A 78 -10.30 9.52 -7.04
C GLY A 78 -9.31 8.96 -8.04
N TRP A 79 -8.79 7.78 -7.71
CA TRP A 79 -7.82 7.05 -8.53
C TRP A 79 -8.45 6.58 -9.84
N VAL A 80 -7.70 6.77 -10.93
CA VAL A 80 -8.10 6.47 -12.31
C VAL A 80 -7.17 5.44 -12.94
N PHE A 81 -7.74 4.47 -13.65
CA PHE A 81 -6.99 3.54 -14.48
C PHE A 81 -6.84 4.14 -15.88
N VAL A 82 -5.60 4.24 -16.33
CA VAL A 82 -5.25 4.82 -17.64
C VAL A 82 -4.46 3.77 -18.40
N ASP A 83 -4.77 3.61 -19.69
CA ASP A 83 -3.97 2.80 -20.59
C ASP A 83 -2.87 3.68 -21.22
N PRO A 84 -1.59 3.46 -20.87
CA PRO A 84 -0.49 4.27 -21.40
C PRO A 84 -0.32 4.15 -22.91
N THR A 85 -0.81 3.07 -23.52
CA THR A 85 -0.70 2.87 -24.98
C THR A 85 -1.63 3.79 -25.76
N THR A 86 -2.78 4.14 -25.19
CA THR A 86 -3.77 5.04 -25.81
C THR A 86 -3.74 6.45 -25.23
N SER A 87 -3.23 6.62 -24.02
CA SER A 87 -3.22 7.88 -23.29
C SER A 87 -1.90 7.99 -22.52
N PRO A 88 -0.79 8.38 -23.18
CA PRO A 88 0.55 8.38 -22.58
C PRO A 88 0.75 9.47 -21.52
N THR A 89 -0.18 10.43 -21.43
CA THR A 89 -0.16 11.50 -20.45
C THR A 89 -1.55 11.82 -19.94
N MET A 90 -1.61 12.43 -18.75
CA MET A 90 -2.84 12.89 -18.13
C MET A 90 -2.66 14.27 -17.51
N VAL A 91 -3.67 15.13 -17.65
CA VAL A 91 -3.67 16.47 -17.04
C VAL A 91 -4.30 16.41 -15.66
N GLY A 92 -3.55 16.82 -14.64
CA GLY A 92 -4.05 16.92 -13.26
C GLY A 92 -4.93 18.15 -13.05
N ALA A 93 -5.63 18.21 -11.91
CA ALA A 93 -6.47 19.36 -11.54
C ALA A 93 -5.69 20.70 -11.41
N ASN A 94 -4.37 20.63 -11.28
CA ASN A 94 -3.46 21.78 -11.26
C ASN A 94 -3.04 22.26 -12.66
N GLY A 95 -3.57 21.67 -13.73
CA GLY A 95 -3.25 22.00 -15.11
C GLY A 95 -1.90 21.45 -15.60
N LYS A 96 -1.14 20.74 -14.75
CA LYS A 96 0.12 20.10 -15.16
C LYS A 96 -0.16 18.77 -15.83
N THR A 97 0.72 18.40 -16.75
CA THR A 97 0.69 17.12 -17.46
C THR A 97 1.62 16.13 -16.77
N TYR A 98 1.14 14.91 -16.55
CA TYR A 98 1.84 13.83 -15.88
C TYR A 98 1.93 12.61 -16.83
N PRO A 99 3.06 11.86 -16.80
CA PRO A 99 3.21 10.64 -17.59
C PRO A 99 2.38 9.49 -16.99
N THR A 100 1.94 8.57 -17.84
CA THR A 100 1.12 7.41 -17.42
C THR A 100 1.86 6.07 -17.55
N ASP A 101 3.17 6.08 -17.83
CA ASP A 101 3.96 4.90 -18.23
C ASP A 101 3.83 3.71 -17.27
N ASP A 102 3.74 4.00 -15.96
CA ASP A 102 3.64 2.99 -14.90
C ASP A 102 2.18 2.57 -14.58
N CYS A 103 1.20 3.10 -15.31
CA CYS A 103 -0.20 2.70 -15.15
C CYS A 103 -0.44 1.34 -15.81
N ILE A 104 -1.24 0.52 -15.15
CA ILE A 104 -1.75 -0.73 -15.71
C ILE A 104 -3.28 -0.62 -15.72
N PRO A 105 -3.92 -0.56 -16.91
CA PRO A 105 -5.37 -0.39 -16.99
C PRO A 105 -6.11 -1.56 -16.34
N ASP A 106 -7.39 -1.35 -16.06
CA ASP A 106 -8.27 -2.43 -15.62
C ASP A 106 -8.65 -3.32 -16.81
N THR A 107 -8.12 -4.55 -16.82
CA THR A 107 -8.41 -5.58 -17.82
C THR A 107 -9.47 -6.58 -17.35
N VAL A 108 -9.98 -6.43 -16.13
CA VAL A 108 -10.90 -7.38 -15.48
C VAL A 108 -12.33 -6.85 -15.51
N ASN A 109 -12.56 -5.63 -15.00
CA ASN A 109 -13.89 -5.03 -14.99
C ASN A 109 -14.06 -3.94 -16.04
N HIS A 110 -12.97 -3.53 -16.69
CA HIS A 110 -12.91 -2.42 -17.65
C HIS A 110 -13.49 -1.12 -17.09
N VAL A 111 -13.28 -0.87 -15.79
CA VAL A 111 -13.71 0.37 -15.15
C VAL A 111 -12.67 1.48 -15.29
N THR A 112 -13.11 2.73 -15.16
CA THR A 112 -12.24 3.90 -15.27
C THR A 112 -11.67 4.32 -13.92
N PHE A 113 -12.45 4.19 -12.84
CA PHE A 113 -12.06 4.64 -11.50
C PHE A 113 -12.12 3.52 -10.48
N VAL A 114 -11.30 3.63 -9.42
CA VAL A 114 -11.42 2.74 -8.25
C VAL A 114 -12.82 2.79 -7.64
N ARG A 115 -13.45 3.97 -7.66
CA ARG A 115 -14.84 4.16 -7.23
C ARG A 115 -15.81 3.19 -7.91
N ASP A 116 -15.63 2.97 -9.21
CA ASP A 116 -16.52 2.12 -10.01
C ASP A 116 -16.48 0.67 -9.53
N LEU A 117 -15.34 0.18 -9.03
CA LEU A 117 -15.22 -1.16 -8.43
C LEU A 117 -16.12 -1.30 -7.21
N TYR A 118 -16.17 -0.28 -6.36
CA TYR A 118 -17.01 -0.27 -5.17
C TYR A 118 -18.49 -0.13 -5.52
N GLU A 119 -18.84 0.84 -6.36
CA GLU A 119 -20.23 1.06 -6.78
C GLU A 119 -20.80 -0.15 -7.55
N LYS A 120 -19.94 -0.95 -8.20
CA LYS A 120 -20.32 -2.24 -8.82
C LYS A 120 -20.76 -3.29 -7.79
N VAL A 121 -20.22 -3.27 -6.58
CA VAL A 121 -20.57 -4.22 -5.51
C VAL A 121 -21.70 -3.67 -4.63
N ASP A 122 -21.58 -2.42 -4.20
CA ASP A 122 -22.54 -1.76 -3.31
C ASP A 122 -22.51 -0.23 -3.52
N PRO A 123 -23.63 0.40 -3.90
CA PRO A 123 -23.70 1.85 -4.10
C PRO A 123 -23.73 2.65 -2.79
N ALA A 124 -23.71 2.00 -1.61
CA ALA A 124 -23.74 2.69 -0.33
C ALA A 124 -22.57 3.70 -0.19
N PRO A 125 -22.82 4.93 0.31
CA PRO A 125 -21.78 5.93 0.49
C PRO A 125 -20.63 5.41 1.37
N ARG A 126 -19.42 5.38 0.80
CA ARG A 126 -18.20 4.92 1.47
C ARG A 126 -16.96 5.61 0.93
N THR A 127 -15.83 5.36 1.57
CA THR A 127 -14.52 5.75 1.06
C THR A 127 -14.10 4.75 -0.01
N PHE A 128 -13.66 5.23 -1.16
CA PHE A 128 -13.13 4.39 -2.24
C PHE A 128 -11.60 4.33 -2.11
N SER A 129 -11.10 3.29 -1.44
CA SER A 129 -9.67 3.15 -1.11
C SER A 129 -8.94 2.17 -2.03
N VAL A 130 -7.61 2.20 -1.93
CA VAL A 130 -6.72 1.13 -2.39
C VAL A 130 -5.83 0.71 -1.22
N PRO A 131 -5.37 -0.54 -1.15
CA PRO A 131 -5.54 -1.61 -2.14
C PRO A 131 -6.97 -2.17 -2.19
N VAL A 132 -7.34 -2.79 -3.33
CA VAL A 132 -8.55 -3.61 -3.45
C VAL A 132 -8.14 -5.00 -3.94
N LEU A 133 -8.40 -6.03 -3.13
CA LEU A 133 -8.28 -7.42 -3.54
C LEU A 133 -9.64 -7.90 -4.07
N TRP A 134 -9.68 -8.27 -5.33
CA TRP A 134 -10.89 -8.57 -6.08
C TRP A 134 -10.98 -10.05 -6.44
N ASP A 135 -12.17 -10.62 -6.30
CA ASP A 135 -12.48 -11.96 -6.78
C ASP A 135 -13.16 -11.88 -8.15
N LYS A 136 -12.46 -12.35 -9.20
CA LYS A 136 -12.99 -12.34 -10.58
C LYS A 136 -14.15 -13.31 -10.79
N LYS A 137 -14.27 -14.37 -9.98
CA LYS A 137 -15.35 -15.35 -10.14
C LYS A 137 -16.68 -14.82 -9.65
N THR A 138 -16.68 -14.16 -8.50
CA THR A 138 -17.90 -13.62 -7.90
C THR A 138 -18.14 -12.15 -8.24
N GLY A 139 -17.14 -11.46 -8.80
CA GLY A 139 -17.26 -10.05 -9.15
C GLY A 139 -17.41 -9.16 -7.93
N THR A 140 -16.68 -9.47 -6.84
CA THR A 140 -16.78 -8.75 -5.57
C THR A 140 -15.40 -8.41 -4.97
N ILE A 141 -15.41 -7.52 -3.97
CA ILE A 141 -14.24 -7.17 -3.17
C ILE A 141 -14.08 -8.22 -2.06
N VAL A 142 -12.91 -8.84 -2.01
CA VAL A 142 -12.50 -9.76 -0.94
C VAL A 142 -12.07 -8.96 0.28
N SER A 143 -11.11 -8.07 0.10
CA SER A 143 -10.62 -7.18 1.16
C SER A 143 -10.15 -5.84 0.58
N GLU A 144 -10.32 -4.79 1.37
CA GLU A 144 -9.76 -3.45 1.16
C GLU A 144 -8.73 -3.08 2.24
N GLU A 145 -8.40 -4.01 3.14
CA GLU A 145 -7.48 -3.78 4.24
C GLU A 145 -6.06 -4.27 3.88
N SER A 146 -5.09 -3.37 3.93
CA SER A 146 -3.72 -3.63 3.46
C SER A 146 -2.97 -4.74 4.19
N THR A 147 -3.11 -4.84 5.51
CA THR A 147 -2.49 -5.87 6.36
C THR A 147 -3.24 -7.19 6.27
N GLY A 148 -4.58 -7.17 6.17
CA GLY A 148 -5.44 -8.32 5.92
C GLY A 148 -5.10 -8.95 4.57
N ILE A 149 -4.94 -8.14 3.53
CA ILE A 149 -4.48 -8.62 2.21
C ILE A 149 -3.08 -9.23 2.33
N LEU A 150 -2.13 -8.55 2.97
CA LEU A 150 -0.77 -9.09 3.14
C LEU A 150 -0.80 -10.49 3.79
N ARG A 151 -1.51 -10.63 4.91
CA ARG A 151 -1.62 -11.88 5.67
C ARG A 151 -2.38 -12.94 4.90
N THR A 152 -3.44 -12.57 4.19
CA THR A 152 -4.22 -13.54 3.42
C THR A 152 -3.48 -14.05 2.19
N LEU A 153 -2.64 -13.22 1.57
CA LEU A 153 -1.78 -13.66 0.47
C LEU A 153 -0.67 -14.59 0.99
N ASP A 154 -0.06 -14.26 2.14
CA ASP A 154 0.97 -15.10 2.79
C ASP A 154 0.40 -16.46 3.21
N ALA A 155 -0.75 -16.51 3.88
CA ALA A 155 -1.31 -17.76 4.37
C ALA A 155 -2.04 -18.56 3.26
N GLY A 156 -2.86 -17.88 2.45
CA GLY A 156 -3.80 -18.52 1.53
C GLY A 156 -3.12 -19.25 0.37
N PHE A 157 -2.03 -18.70 -0.18
CA PHE A 157 -1.41 -19.23 -1.41
C PHE A 157 -0.21 -20.14 -1.18
N ARG A 158 0.24 -20.34 0.07
CA ARG A 158 1.49 -21.03 0.39
C ARG A 158 1.61 -22.44 -0.18
N GLU A 159 0.51 -23.20 -0.18
CA GLU A 159 0.48 -24.56 -0.75
C GLU A 159 0.53 -24.54 -2.29
N LEU A 160 -0.04 -23.50 -2.90
CA LEU A 160 -0.23 -23.39 -4.35
C LEU A 160 0.97 -22.73 -5.06
N VAL A 161 1.65 -21.83 -4.35
CA VAL A 161 2.85 -21.11 -4.77
C VAL A 161 3.83 -21.10 -3.59
N PRO A 162 4.74 -22.09 -3.52
CA PRO A 162 5.73 -22.15 -2.47
C PRO A 162 6.66 -20.92 -2.53
N SER A 163 6.87 -20.28 -1.38
CA SER A 163 7.81 -19.17 -1.23
C SER A 163 8.75 -19.40 -0.06
N ASN A 164 10.02 -19.03 -0.24
CA ASN A 164 11.02 -18.99 0.82
C ASN A 164 10.81 -17.78 1.76
N VAL A 165 9.93 -16.85 1.40
CA VAL A 165 9.51 -15.75 2.27
C VAL A 165 8.28 -16.20 3.07
N HIS A 166 8.26 -15.89 4.36
CA HIS A 166 7.08 -16.06 5.22
C HIS A 166 6.90 -14.78 6.01
N LEU A 167 5.87 -14.01 5.66
CA LEU A 167 5.71 -12.65 6.19
C LEU A 167 5.16 -12.66 7.62
N TYR A 168 4.36 -13.66 7.99
CA TYR A 168 3.76 -13.75 9.32
C TYR A 168 3.76 -15.20 9.90
N PRO A 169 4.96 -15.80 10.11
CA PRO A 169 5.10 -17.14 10.65
C PRO A 169 4.64 -17.25 12.10
N GLU A 170 3.97 -18.36 12.43
CA GLU A 170 3.36 -18.59 13.75
C GLU A 170 4.33 -18.38 14.91
N SER A 171 5.58 -18.87 14.78
CA SER A 171 6.61 -18.77 15.82
C SER A 171 7.07 -17.35 16.12
N LEU A 172 6.87 -16.40 15.21
CA LEU A 172 7.30 -15.01 15.37
C LEU A 172 6.14 -14.01 15.53
N ARG A 173 4.87 -14.45 15.46
CA ARG A 173 3.70 -13.55 15.45
C ARG A 173 3.71 -12.57 16.62
N ALA A 174 3.95 -13.07 17.84
CA ALA A 174 3.97 -12.22 19.03
C ALA A 174 5.04 -11.12 18.97
N GLU A 175 6.24 -11.43 18.46
CA GLU A 175 7.32 -10.44 18.29
C GLU A 175 7.01 -9.47 17.14
N ILE A 176 6.46 -9.98 16.03
CA ILE A 176 6.01 -9.17 14.89
C ILE A 176 4.93 -8.17 15.32
N ASP A 177 3.90 -8.62 16.02
CA ASP A 177 2.80 -7.76 16.48
C ASP A 177 3.33 -6.72 17.48
N ALA A 178 4.20 -7.10 18.42
CA ALA A 178 4.81 -6.15 19.36
C ALA A 178 5.65 -5.07 18.65
N VAL A 179 6.44 -5.45 17.64
CA VAL A 179 7.23 -4.50 16.84
C VAL A 179 6.34 -3.61 15.97
N ASN A 180 5.28 -4.18 15.41
CA ASN A 180 4.29 -3.45 14.62
C ASN A 180 3.55 -2.39 15.45
N ASP A 181 3.12 -2.76 16.65
CA ASP A 181 2.39 -1.88 17.56
C ASP A 181 3.31 -0.86 18.25
N GLY A 182 4.60 -1.19 18.38
CA GLY A 182 5.66 -0.30 18.84
C GLY A 182 6.31 0.49 17.72
N ILE A 183 7.59 0.21 17.46
CA ILE A 183 8.48 1.06 16.65
C ILE A 183 7.95 1.34 15.23
N VAL A 184 7.30 0.37 14.58
CA VAL A 184 6.76 0.57 13.22
C VAL A 184 5.62 1.59 13.25
N THR A 185 4.74 1.50 14.25
CA THR A 185 3.64 2.45 14.43
C THR A 185 4.14 3.81 14.90
N GLU A 186 5.12 3.86 15.81
CA GLU A 186 5.76 5.12 16.24
C GLU A 186 6.32 5.91 15.03
N VAL A 187 7.09 5.25 14.17
CA VAL A 187 7.67 5.87 12.96
C VAL A 187 6.56 6.23 11.95
N SER A 188 5.68 5.28 11.63
CA SER A 188 4.67 5.48 10.59
C SER A 188 3.64 6.55 10.97
N MET A 189 3.09 6.47 12.18
CA MET A 189 2.11 7.45 12.63
C MET A 189 2.75 8.79 12.96
N GLY A 190 4.01 8.84 13.41
CA GLY A 190 4.75 10.09 13.55
C GLY A 190 4.82 10.85 12.22
N PHE A 191 5.14 10.14 11.15
CA PHE A 191 5.18 10.73 9.80
C PHE A 191 3.82 11.20 9.30
N PHE A 192 2.77 10.37 9.40
CA PHE A 192 1.43 10.79 8.98
C PHE A 192 0.89 11.96 9.81
N LYS A 193 1.16 11.98 11.13
CA LYS A 193 0.80 13.09 12.00
C LYS A 193 1.48 14.39 11.57
N LYS A 194 2.74 14.36 11.14
CA LYS A 194 3.43 15.53 10.56
C LYS A 194 2.69 16.03 9.31
N ILE A 195 2.39 15.14 8.36
CA ILE A 195 1.74 15.50 7.09
C ILE A 195 0.35 16.12 7.31
N PHE A 196 -0.43 15.55 8.23
CA PHE A 196 -1.82 15.95 8.47
C PHE A 196 -1.98 16.89 9.68
N ALA A 197 -0.89 17.44 10.21
CA ALA A 197 -0.94 18.35 11.35
C ALA A 197 -1.73 19.62 10.99
N PRO A 198 -2.66 20.07 11.85
CA PRO A 198 -3.47 21.26 11.58
C PRO A 198 -2.69 22.57 11.75
N THR A 199 -1.54 22.54 12.45
CA THR A 199 -0.70 23.71 12.69
C THR A 199 0.79 23.39 12.52
N PRO A 200 1.64 24.39 12.23
CA PRO A 200 3.10 24.21 12.15
C PRO A 200 3.71 23.66 13.44
N GLU A 201 3.21 24.06 14.60
CA GLU A 201 3.72 23.60 15.91
C GLU A 201 3.44 22.10 16.12
N ALA A 202 2.22 21.66 15.78
CA ALA A 202 1.85 20.26 15.83
C ALA A 202 2.66 19.42 14.82
N ALA A 203 2.97 19.99 13.65
CA ALA A 203 3.83 19.37 12.66
C ALA A 203 5.26 19.18 13.19
N ALA A 204 5.82 20.22 13.80
CA ALA A 204 7.16 20.20 14.39
C ALA A 204 7.27 19.21 15.57
N GLU A 205 6.25 19.13 16.43
CA GLU A 205 6.20 18.15 17.53
C GLU A 205 6.12 16.71 16.99
N ALA A 206 5.25 16.46 16.00
CA ALA A 206 5.12 15.15 15.36
C ALA A 206 6.42 14.74 14.66
N GLU A 207 7.08 15.69 14.01
CA GLU A 207 8.39 15.50 13.39
C GLU A 207 9.47 15.13 14.41
N ALA A 208 9.60 15.89 15.50
CA ALA A 208 10.57 15.60 16.55
C ALA A 208 10.41 14.17 17.08
N LYS A 209 9.17 13.76 17.38
CA LYS A 209 8.82 12.39 17.82
C LYS A 209 9.14 11.34 16.76
N ALA A 210 8.88 11.63 15.48
CA ALA A 210 9.19 10.70 14.39
C ALA A 210 10.72 10.46 14.30
N PHE A 211 11.54 11.50 14.45
CA PHE A 211 13.00 11.37 14.44
C PHE A 211 13.58 10.72 15.70
N GLU A 212 12.95 10.88 16.85
CA GLU A 212 13.28 10.10 18.04
C GLU A 212 13.00 8.60 17.81
N ALA A 213 11.86 8.27 17.19
CA ALA A 213 11.55 6.90 16.81
C ALA A 213 12.55 6.36 15.76
N LEU A 214 12.96 7.17 14.78
CA LEU A 214 14.00 6.78 13.83
C LEU A 214 15.34 6.48 14.50
N ALA A 215 15.73 7.24 15.53
CA ALA A 215 16.95 6.97 16.28
C ALA A 215 16.90 5.62 17.01
N LYS A 216 15.76 5.30 17.65
CA LYS A 216 15.53 3.99 18.28
C LYS A 216 15.58 2.86 17.24
N LEU A 217 14.96 3.10 16.08
CA LEU A 217 14.95 2.14 14.98
C LEU A 217 16.37 1.90 14.44
N ASP A 218 17.17 2.95 14.26
CA ASP A 218 18.56 2.82 13.81
C ASP A 218 19.41 2.01 14.80
N GLU A 219 19.24 2.26 16.09
CA GLU A 219 19.92 1.47 17.13
C GLU A 219 19.50 0.00 17.10
N LEU A 220 18.21 -0.28 16.91
CA LEU A 220 17.69 -1.65 16.76
C LEU A 220 18.32 -2.33 15.55
N LEU A 221 18.34 -1.66 14.40
CA LEU A 221 18.88 -2.16 13.14
C LEU A 221 20.41 -2.25 13.12
N SER A 222 21.11 -1.55 14.02
CA SER A 222 22.56 -1.74 14.21
C SER A 222 22.92 -3.15 14.72
N LYS A 223 21.96 -3.83 15.35
CA LYS A 223 22.15 -5.15 16.00
C LYS A 223 21.55 -6.30 15.19
N LYS A 224 20.61 -6.02 14.29
CA LYS A 224 19.86 -7.02 13.52
C LYS A 224 19.61 -6.53 12.10
N ARG A 225 19.63 -7.45 11.13
CA ARG A 225 19.36 -7.12 9.72
C ARG A 225 17.88 -6.85 9.43
N TYR A 226 16.99 -7.55 10.12
CA TYR A 226 15.53 -7.41 9.99
C TYR A 226 14.94 -7.04 11.34
N LEU A 227 13.73 -6.49 11.33
CA LEU A 227 13.03 -6.11 12.55
C LEU A 227 12.77 -7.31 13.46
N VAL A 228 12.38 -8.45 12.87
CA VAL A 228 12.05 -9.67 13.59
C VAL A 228 12.58 -10.89 12.84
N GLY A 229 13.23 -11.82 13.56
CA GLY A 229 13.78 -13.04 12.99
C GLY A 229 14.98 -12.84 12.06
N GLU A 230 15.17 -13.79 11.14
CA GLU A 230 16.33 -13.86 10.21
C GLU A 230 15.97 -13.51 8.75
N GLY A 231 14.72 -13.14 8.48
CA GLY A 231 14.21 -12.84 7.14
C GLY A 231 13.19 -11.71 7.14
N VAL A 232 12.77 -11.29 5.95
CA VAL A 232 11.75 -10.25 5.78
C VAL A 232 10.41 -10.72 6.35
N THR A 233 9.84 -9.92 7.25
CA THR A 233 8.48 -10.11 7.81
C THR A 233 7.54 -8.98 7.36
N GLU A 234 6.26 -9.10 7.71
CA GLU A 234 5.31 -8.00 7.47
C GLU A 234 5.70 -6.69 8.17
N ALA A 235 6.45 -6.75 9.28
CA ALA A 235 6.92 -5.56 9.98
C ALA A 235 7.87 -4.75 9.09
N ASP A 236 8.82 -5.43 8.44
CA ASP A 236 9.77 -4.80 7.52
C ASP A 236 9.04 -4.20 6.31
N VAL A 237 8.08 -4.94 5.75
CA VAL A 237 7.24 -4.47 4.63
C VAL A 237 6.44 -3.22 5.02
N ARG A 238 5.82 -3.21 6.21
CA ARG A 238 5.03 -2.07 6.70
C ARG A 238 5.89 -0.83 6.89
N LEU A 239 7.06 -1.00 7.51
CA LEU A 239 8.00 0.08 7.79
C LEU A 239 8.63 0.64 6.52
N PHE A 240 9.10 -0.22 5.61
CA PHE A 240 9.79 0.18 4.38
C PHE A 240 9.00 1.21 3.58
N HIS A 241 7.69 0.99 3.40
CA HIS A 241 6.83 1.88 2.62
C HIS A 241 6.63 3.26 3.27
N THR A 242 6.82 3.37 4.58
CA THR A 242 6.88 4.65 5.28
C THR A 242 8.24 5.31 5.03
N LEU A 243 9.34 4.59 5.24
CA LEU A 243 10.70 5.13 5.16
C LEU A 243 11.02 5.72 3.78
N ILE A 244 10.72 4.99 2.71
CA ILE A 244 10.99 5.46 1.34
C ILE A 244 10.21 6.73 0.98
N ARG A 245 9.06 6.96 1.63
CA ARG A 245 8.27 8.17 1.41
C ARG A 245 8.81 9.32 2.22
N LEU A 246 9.18 9.07 3.48
CA LEU A 246 9.83 10.09 4.30
C LEU A 246 11.04 10.69 3.59
N ASP A 247 11.89 9.86 2.98
CA ASP A 247 13.05 10.33 2.20
C ASP A 247 12.66 11.29 1.08
N VAL A 248 11.60 10.97 0.32
CA VAL A 248 11.13 11.80 -0.79
C VAL A 248 10.48 13.10 -0.32
N TYR A 249 9.82 13.10 0.84
CA TYR A 249 9.15 14.29 1.38
C TYR A 249 10.11 15.25 2.11
N GLN A 250 11.37 14.88 2.31
CA GLN A 250 12.37 15.72 2.95
C GLN A 250 12.92 16.79 2.00
N GLN A 251 13.01 18.02 2.48
CA GLN A 251 13.68 19.11 1.78
C GLN A 251 15.15 19.18 2.21
N LYS A 252 16.03 19.64 1.32
CA LYS A 252 17.46 19.84 1.65
C LYS A 252 17.70 20.77 2.84
N THR A 253 16.75 21.65 3.12
CA THR A 253 16.78 22.63 4.22
C THR A 253 16.26 22.09 5.54
N ASP A 254 15.71 20.87 5.57
CA ASP A 254 15.22 20.26 6.79
C ASP A 254 16.36 20.04 7.79
N ALA A 255 16.07 20.12 9.09
CA ALA A 255 17.10 20.06 10.13
C ALA A 255 17.64 18.64 10.38
N LYS A 256 16.90 17.61 9.96
CA LYS A 256 17.24 16.19 10.10
C LYS A 256 16.81 15.46 8.84
N HIS A 257 17.62 14.51 8.40
CA HIS A 257 17.37 13.71 7.21
C HIS A 257 17.34 12.21 7.55
N LEU A 258 16.64 11.42 6.73
CA LEU A 258 16.70 9.97 6.88
C LEU A 258 18.13 9.45 6.70
N THR A 259 18.93 10.15 5.90
CA THR A 259 20.36 9.87 5.66
C THR A 259 21.24 9.96 6.90
N ASP A 260 20.76 10.57 7.99
CA ASP A 260 21.47 10.65 9.27
C ASP A 260 21.44 9.31 10.05
N TYR A 261 20.65 8.34 9.57
CA TYR A 261 20.42 7.04 10.21
C TYR A 261 20.92 5.90 9.31
N PRO A 262 22.21 5.53 9.37
CA PRO A 262 22.85 4.66 8.37
C PRO A 262 22.30 3.23 8.36
N ASN A 263 21.85 2.70 9.50
CA ASN A 263 21.28 1.36 9.57
C ASN A 263 19.86 1.34 8.99
N VAL A 264 19.09 2.42 9.20
CA VAL A 264 17.78 2.62 8.58
C VAL A 264 17.90 2.74 7.05
N VAL A 265 18.85 3.54 6.57
CA VAL A 265 19.15 3.64 5.12
C VAL A 265 19.64 2.30 4.56
N GLY A 266 20.44 1.57 5.34
CA GLY A 266 20.85 0.20 5.02
C GLY A 266 19.66 -0.70 4.71
N VAL A 267 18.61 -0.68 5.54
CA VAL A 267 17.38 -1.45 5.29
C VAL A 267 16.68 -1.01 4.00
N SER A 268 16.59 0.29 3.73
CA SER A 268 16.03 0.80 2.46
C SER A 268 16.79 0.31 1.21
N ASN A 269 18.07 -0.05 1.34
CA ASN A 269 18.91 -0.53 0.23
C ASN A 269 18.85 -2.06 0.01
N TYR A 270 18.42 -2.86 0.99
CA TYR A 270 18.37 -4.33 0.88
C TYR A 270 16.99 -4.89 0.60
N VAL A 271 15.93 -4.12 0.86
CA VAL A 271 14.60 -4.47 0.37
C VAL A 271 14.69 -4.42 -1.17
N PRO A 272 14.56 -5.56 -1.86
CA PRO A 272 15.07 -5.73 -3.21
C PRO A 272 14.58 -4.65 -4.19
N LEU A 273 15.39 -4.36 -5.21
CA LEU A 273 15.14 -3.42 -6.31
C LEU A 273 13.70 -3.47 -6.87
N PHE A 274 13.01 -4.60 -6.72
CA PHE A 274 11.58 -4.80 -7.02
C PHE A 274 10.61 -3.88 -6.26
N LEU A 275 11.00 -3.32 -5.11
CA LEU A 275 10.21 -2.38 -4.32
C LEU A 275 10.57 -0.91 -4.61
N LEU A 276 11.71 -0.67 -5.27
CA LEU A 276 12.18 0.66 -5.70
C LEU A 276 11.39 1.25 -6.88
N LEU A 277 10.59 0.43 -7.59
CA LEU A 277 9.67 0.94 -8.61
C LEU A 277 8.62 1.91 -8.03
N CYS A 278 8.31 1.80 -6.72
CA CYS A 278 7.40 2.75 -6.07
C CYS A 278 8.04 4.13 -5.83
N THR A 279 9.38 4.23 -5.75
CA THR A 279 10.07 5.43 -5.30
C THR A 279 10.21 6.49 -6.40
N TYR A 280 10.38 6.07 -7.66
CA TYR A 280 10.57 7.00 -8.80
C TYR A 280 9.39 7.93 -9.04
N MET A 281 8.19 7.55 -8.59
CA MET A 281 6.97 8.32 -8.82
C MET A 281 6.66 9.34 -7.73
N VAL A 282 7.04 9.10 -6.47
CA VAL A 282 6.75 10.07 -5.39
C VAL A 282 7.57 11.36 -5.58
N SER A 283 8.76 11.25 -6.19
CA SER A 283 9.65 12.41 -6.42
C SER A 283 9.22 13.32 -7.59
N ASN A 284 8.25 12.90 -8.41
CA ASN A 284 7.83 13.59 -9.63
C ASN A 284 6.35 14.05 -9.62
N VAL A 285 5.67 13.99 -8.47
CA VAL A 285 4.28 14.47 -8.29
C VAL A 285 4.25 15.89 -7.72
#